data_AF-A0A9P6AZ97-F1
#
_entry.id   AF-A0A9P6AZ97-F1
#
_cell.length_a   1.000
_cell.length_b   1.000
_cell.length_c   1.000
_cell.angle_alpha   90.00
_cell.angle_beta   90.00
_cell.angle_gamma   90.00
#
_symmetry.space_group_name_H-M   'P 1'
#
loop_
_entity.id
_entity.type
_entity.pdbx_description
1 polymer ?
#
loop_
_entity_poly.entity_id
_entity_poly.type
_entity_poly.pdbx_seq_one_letter_code
_entity_poly.pdbx_strand_id
1 'polypeptide(L)'
;MAQPSGPVQVLLSDYTDTLSSLPGELTRSFSDLRELDAVLRSSIESITRKIMLLTSLVENDTVAPSERLVLILDIADDAQRLKMGSEDKIRVAGKACEELVHTHAHANVLLTQISTVMERFSSTLSVHSTTYPHVAPPRFYPSPASTAADASACLLLVPT
;
A
#
# COMPACT_ATOMS: atom_id res chain seq x y z
N MET A 1 -49.62 -6.04 7.15
CA MET A 1 -48.35 -6.01 7.92
C MET A 1 -47.44 -7.08 7.33
N ALA A 2 -46.66 -6.73 6.30
CA ALA A 2 -45.76 -7.68 5.64
C ALA A 2 -44.35 -7.44 6.17
N GLN A 3 -43.88 -8.34 7.04
CA GLN A 3 -42.49 -8.43 7.47
C GLN A 3 -41.79 -9.49 6.60
N PRO A 4 -40.93 -9.06 5.66
CA PRO A 4 -39.81 -9.89 5.21
C PRO A 4 -38.47 -9.13 5.39
N SER A 5 -38.33 -8.34 6.45
CA SER A 5 -37.17 -7.46 6.69
C SER A 5 -36.01 -8.10 7.46
N GLY A 6 -36.22 -9.27 8.07
CA GLY A 6 -35.21 -9.98 8.86
C GLY A 6 -33.89 -10.26 8.13
N PRO A 7 -33.88 -10.90 6.94
CA PRO A 7 -32.64 -11.25 6.26
C PRO A 7 -31.88 -10.03 5.73
N VAL A 8 -32.58 -9.01 5.24
CA VAL A 8 -31.96 -7.76 4.76
C VAL A 8 -31.30 -6.99 5.90
N GLN A 9 -31.94 -6.96 7.07
CA GLN A 9 -31.39 -6.28 8.24
C GLN A 9 -30.10 -6.94 8.74
N VAL A 10 -30.01 -8.28 8.69
CA VAL A 10 -28.78 -9.02 9.01
C VAL A 10 -27.68 -8.71 8.00
N LEU A 11 -27.98 -8.76 6.69
CA LEU A 11 -26.99 -8.44 5.64
C LEU A 11 -26.50 -7.00 5.70
N LEU A 12 -27.38 -6.04 6.00
CA LEU A 12 -27.01 -4.63 6.19
C LEU A 12 -26.17 -4.41 7.44
N SER A 13 -26.47 -5.15 8.53
CA SER A 13 -25.64 -5.11 9.74
C SER A 13 -24.23 -5.60 9.43
N ASP A 14 -24.09 -6.77 8.79
CA ASP A 14 -22.80 -7.36 8.43
C ASP A 14 -22.00 -6.48 7.45
N TYR A 15 -22.69 -5.84 6.49
CA TYR A 15 -22.08 -4.87 5.59
C TYR A 15 -21.58 -3.63 6.36
N THR A 16 -22.37 -3.12 7.30
CA THR A 16 -21.99 -1.98 8.14
C THR A 16 -20.81 -2.34 9.04
N ASP A 17 -20.80 -3.55 9.60
CA ASP A 17 -19.71 -4.06 10.44
C ASP A 17 -18.42 -4.14 9.62
N THR A 18 -18.48 -4.67 8.39
CA THR A 18 -17.36 -4.69 7.43
C THR A 18 -16.84 -3.28 7.12
N LEU A 19 -17.72 -2.31 6.90
CA LEU A 19 -17.31 -0.92 6.65
C LEU A 19 -16.71 -0.25 7.88
N SER A 20 -17.17 -0.62 9.08
CA SER A 20 -16.71 -0.04 10.34
C SER A 20 -15.33 -0.55 10.77
N SER A 21 -14.95 -1.79 10.41
CA SER A 21 -13.66 -2.37 10.76
C SER A 21 -12.52 -1.86 9.85
N LEU A 22 -12.83 -1.55 8.59
CA LEU A 22 -11.85 -1.19 7.55
C LEU A 22 -10.91 -0.03 7.94
N PRO A 23 -11.38 1.11 8.49
CA PRO A 23 -10.47 2.20 8.88
C PRO A 23 -9.45 1.78 9.96
N GLY A 24 -9.85 0.90 10.88
CA GLY A 24 -8.99 0.39 11.94
C GLY A 24 -7.90 -0.53 11.40
N GLU A 25 -8.27 -1.48 10.53
CA GLU A 25 -7.34 -2.39 9.86
C GLU A 25 -6.32 -1.63 9.00
N LEU A 26 -6.79 -0.62 8.26
CA LEU A 26 -5.94 0.22 7.42
C LEU A 26 -4.96 1.07 8.26
N THR A 27 -5.43 1.64 9.36
CA THR A 27 -4.59 2.42 10.28
C THR A 27 -3.47 1.55 10.85
N ARG A 28 -3.80 0.31 11.24
CA ARG A 28 -2.84 -0.65 11.76
C ARG A 28 -1.77 -1.01 10.71
N SER A 29 -2.19 -1.41 9.52
CA SER A 29 -1.25 -1.79 8.45
C SER A 29 -0.34 -0.64 8.02
N PHE A 30 -0.84 0.61 7.96
CA PHE A 30 0.00 1.77 7.68
C PHE A 30 0.94 2.11 8.84
N SER A 31 0.53 1.89 10.10
CA SER A 31 1.41 2.05 11.24
C SER A 31 2.59 1.09 11.16
N ASP A 32 2.33 -0.19 10.88
CA ASP A 32 3.36 -1.22 10.72
C ASP A 32 4.33 -0.86 9.57
N LEU A 33 3.80 -0.38 8.44
CA LEU A 33 4.63 0.09 7.32
C LEU A 33 5.49 1.31 7.67
N ARG A 34 4.97 2.22 8.51
CA ARG A 34 5.73 3.41 8.96
C ARG A 34 6.82 3.03 9.95
N GLU A 35 6.58 2.06 10.82
CA GLU A 35 7.59 1.55 11.74
C GLU A 35 8.73 0.88 10.96
N LEU A 36 8.41 0.01 9.99
CA LEU A 36 9.41 -0.58 9.10
C LEU A 36 10.19 0.49 8.32
N ASP A 37 9.50 1.51 7.78
CA ASP A 37 10.15 2.61 7.06
C ASP A 37 11.14 3.39 7.94
N ALA A 38 10.77 3.65 9.20
CA ALA A 38 11.65 4.32 10.16
C ALA A 38 12.92 3.49 10.43
N VAL A 39 12.80 2.18 10.58
CA VAL A 39 13.95 1.27 10.75
C VAL A 39 14.86 1.28 9.52
N LEU A 40 14.30 1.18 8.32
CA LEU A 40 15.08 1.24 7.07
C LEU A 40 15.78 2.58 6.89
N ARG A 41 15.11 3.68 7.22
CA ARG A 41 15.69 5.02 7.17
C ARG A 41 16.89 5.15 8.09
N SER A 42 16.79 4.65 9.32
CA SER A 42 17.93 4.60 10.25
C SER A 42 19.11 3.80 9.67
N SER A 43 18.83 2.69 8.99
CA SER A 43 19.87 1.88 8.32
C SER A 43 20.55 2.64 7.18
N ILE A 44 19.78 3.36 6.34
CA ILE A 44 20.32 4.18 5.25
C ILE A 44 21.21 5.31 5.79
N GLU A 45 20.77 5.97 6.86
CA GLU A 45 21.56 7.03 7.51
C GLU A 45 22.87 6.47 8.08
N SER A 46 22.84 5.29 8.71
CA SER A 46 24.05 4.60 9.19
C SER A 46 25.03 4.30 8.05
N ILE A 47 24.53 3.69 6.97
CA ILE A 47 25.34 3.36 5.79
C ILE A 47 25.96 4.61 5.19
N THR A 48 25.17 5.69 5.03
CA THR A 48 25.64 6.94 4.46
C THR A 48 26.77 7.55 5.30
N ARG A 49 26.64 7.55 6.63
CA ARG A 49 27.70 8.03 7.53
C ARG A 49 28.98 7.18 7.40
N LYS A 50 28.86 5.85 7.37
CA LYS A 50 30.00 4.94 7.20
C LYS A 50 30.69 5.12 5.85
N ILE A 51 29.92 5.33 4.76
CA ILE A 51 30.47 5.62 3.43
C ILE A 51 31.22 6.96 3.44
N MET A 52 30.65 8.02 4.01
CA MET A 52 31.34 9.32 4.12
C MET A 52 32.66 9.19 4.91
N LEU A 53 32.65 8.42 6.00
CA LEU A 53 33.85 8.13 6.77
C LEU A 53 34.87 7.36 5.92
N LEU A 54 34.45 6.31 5.20
CA LEU A 54 35.32 5.55 4.30
C LEU A 54 35.94 6.46 3.23
N THR A 55 35.16 7.34 2.62
CA THR A 55 35.65 8.32 1.64
C THR A 55 36.77 9.18 2.25
N SER A 56 36.57 9.71 3.46
CA SER A 56 37.60 10.52 4.13
C SER A 56 38.88 9.73 4.46
N LEU A 57 38.76 8.43 4.75
CA LEU A 57 39.90 7.53 5.02
C LEU A 57 40.62 7.08 3.75
N VAL A 58 39.96 7.11 2.60
CA VAL A 58 40.59 6.85 1.29
C VAL A 58 41.33 8.08 0.81
N GLU A 59 40.80 9.28 1.06
CA GLU A 59 41.46 10.54 0.72
C GLU A 59 42.67 10.83 1.62
N ASN A 60 42.63 10.43 2.89
CA ASN A 60 43.73 10.57 3.83
C ASN A 60 44.40 9.20 4.07
N ASP A 61 45.51 8.92 3.39
CA ASP A 61 46.23 7.62 3.46
C ASP A 61 47.00 7.39 4.78
N THR A 62 46.57 8.03 5.87
CA THR A 62 47.18 7.89 7.21
C THR A 62 46.70 6.64 7.95
N VAL A 63 45.66 5.97 7.45
CA VAL A 63 44.99 4.85 8.13
C VAL A 63 45.37 3.50 7.52
N ALA A 64 45.52 2.50 8.39
CA ALA A 64 45.91 1.15 7.99
C ALA A 64 44.89 0.51 7.03
N PRO A 65 45.33 -0.19 5.97
CA PRO A 65 44.44 -0.88 5.03
C PRO A 65 43.43 -1.83 5.70
N SER A 66 43.80 -2.44 6.83
CA SER A 66 42.94 -3.33 7.61
C SER A 66 41.70 -2.63 8.16
N GLU A 67 41.83 -1.38 8.64
CA GLU A 67 40.72 -0.63 9.22
C GLU A 67 39.71 -0.21 8.14
N ARG A 68 40.19 0.11 6.94
CA ARG A 68 39.34 0.34 5.76
C ARG A 68 38.55 -0.90 5.36
N LEU A 69 39.17 -2.08 5.39
CA LEU A 69 38.49 -3.35 5.08
C LEU A 69 37.42 -3.70 6.10
N VAL A 70 37.68 -3.47 7.39
CA VAL A 70 36.67 -3.65 8.45
C VAL A 70 35.46 -2.76 8.20
N LEU A 71 35.68 -1.49 7.87
CA LEU A 71 34.59 -0.56 7.58
C LEU A 71 33.76 -0.97 6.35
N ILE A 72 34.41 -1.52 5.31
CA ILE A 72 33.70 -2.07 4.15
C ILE A 72 32.85 -3.28 4.53
N LEU A 73 33.35 -4.18 5.38
CA LEU A 73 32.60 -5.31 5.89
C LEU A 73 31.36 -4.84 6.66
N ASP A 74 31.53 -3.85 7.54
CA ASP A 74 30.45 -3.25 8.31
C ASP A 74 29.38 -2.57 7.44
N ILE A 75 29.77 -1.99 6.31
CA ILE A 75 28.84 -1.41 5.32
C ILE A 75 28.10 -2.54 4.58
N ALA A 76 28.81 -3.61 4.20
CA ALA A 76 28.21 -4.76 3.52
C ALA A 76 27.15 -5.45 4.40
N ASP A 77 27.44 -5.62 5.68
CA ASP A 77 26.49 -6.18 6.65
C ASP A 77 25.24 -5.31 6.81
N ASP A 78 25.41 -3.98 6.93
CA ASP A 78 24.28 -3.05 7.01
C ASP A 78 23.47 -3.03 5.71
N ALA A 79 24.12 -3.13 4.54
CA ALA A 79 23.45 -3.21 3.25
C ALA A 79 22.63 -4.52 3.11
N GLN A 80 23.16 -5.64 3.62
CA GLN A 80 22.42 -6.89 3.66
C GLN A 80 21.17 -6.80 4.56
N ARG A 81 21.30 -6.18 5.74
CA ARG A 81 20.15 -5.91 6.63
C ARG A 81 19.11 -5.02 5.96
N LEU A 82 19.55 -3.95 5.28
CA LEU A 82 18.68 -3.05 4.53
C LEU A 82 17.91 -3.81 3.44
N LYS A 83 18.58 -4.71 2.70
CA LYS A 83 17.93 -5.56 1.70
C LYS A 83 16.82 -6.40 2.32
N MET A 84 17.12 -7.16 3.38
CA MET A 84 16.14 -8.01 4.05
C MET A 84 14.95 -7.19 4.59
N GLY A 85 15.21 -6.02 5.15
CA GLY A 85 14.15 -5.15 5.64
C GLY A 85 13.30 -4.54 4.52
N SER A 86 13.87 -4.29 3.33
CA SER A 86 13.10 -3.86 2.16
C SER A 86 12.17 -4.96 1.62
N GLU A 87 12.61 -6.22 1.65
CA GLU A 87 11.79 -7.38 1.31
C GLU A 87 10.63 -7.54 2.32
N ASP A 88 10.90 -7.32 3.61
CA ASP A 88 9.87 -7.36 4.64
C ASP A 88 8.80 -6.26 4.46
N LYS A 89 9.23 -5.05 4.10
CA LYS A 89 8.31 -3.95 3.76
C LYS A 89 7.38 -4.31 2.59
N ILE A 90 7.91 -4.96 1.55
CA ILE A 90 7.10 -5.45 0.42
C ILE A 90 6.10 -6.49 0.89
N ARG A 91 6.54 -7.44 1.73
CA ARG A 91 5.68 -8.50 2.27
C ARG A 91 4.52 -7.94 3.11
N VAL A 92 4.80 -7.00 4.01
CA VAL A 92 3.76 -6.36 4.84
C VAL A 92 2.78 -5.55 3.98
N ALA A 93 3.29 -4.80 2.99
CA ALA A 93 2.43 -4.05 2.06
C ALA A 93 1.55 -4.98 1.21
N GLY A 94 2.11 -6.09 0.74
CA GLY A 94 1.39 -7.12 -0.02
C GLY A 94 0.25 -7.72 0.80
N LYS A 95 0.53 -8.13 2.04
CA LYS A 95 -0.48 -8.65 2.97
C LYS A 95 -1.61 -7.64 3.24
N ALA A 96 -1.27 -6.37 3.48
CA ALA A 96 -2.27 -5.33 3.69
C ALA A 96 -3.14 -5.10 2.43
N CYS A 97 -2.55 -5.20 1.24
CA CYS A 97 -3.27 -5.11 -0.02
C CYS A 97 -4.24 -6.29 -0.21
N GLU A 98 -3.77 -7.52 0.06
CA GLU A 98 -4.61 -8.72 0.00
C GLU A 98 -5.79 -8.65 0.97
N GLU A 99 -5.56 -8.19 2.20
CA GLU A 99 -6.61 -7.94 3.20
C GLU A 99 -7.64 -6.92 2.68
N LEU A 100 -7.19 -5.80 2.10
CA LEU A 100 -8.10 -4.80 1.54
C LEU A 100 -8.91 -5.33 0.36
N VAL A 101 -8.27 -6.07 -0.56
CA VAL A 101 -8.95 -6.72 -1.69
C VAL A 101 -9.99 -7.72 -1.20
N HIS A 102 -9.67 -8.50 -0.16
CA HIS A 102 -10.59 -9.44 0.45
C HIS A 102 -11.80 -8.71 1.08
N THR A 103 -11.58 -7.68 1.89
CA THR A 103 -12.65 -6.90 2.52
C THR A 103 -13.53 -6.22 1.47
N HIS A 104 -12.94 -5.68 0.40
CA HIS A 104 -13.68 -5.12 -0.73
C HIS A 104 -14.51 -6.18 -1.47
N ALA A 105 -13.95 -7.37 -1.72
CA ALA A 105 -14.68 -8.47 -2.34
C ALA A 105 -15.85 -8.93 -1.46
N HIS A 106 -15.64 -9.06 -0.14
CA HIS A 106 -16.69 -9.39 0.83
C HIS A 106 -17.83 -8.38 0.81
N ALA A 107 -17.51 -7.09 0.89
CA ALA A 107 -18.48 -6.00 0.83
C ALA A 107 -19.31 -6.05 -0.45
N ASN A 108 -18.69 -6.34 -1.60
CA ASN A 108 -19.41 -6.51 -2.87
C ASN A 108 -20.33 -7.72 -2.87
N VAL A 109 -19.91 -8.85 -2.31
CA VAL A 109 -20.77 -10.04 -2.17
C VAL A 109 -22.00 -9.70 -1.33
N LEU A 110 -21.84 -9.05 -0.18
CA LEU A 110 -22.96 -8.61 0.65
C LEU A 110 -23.92 -7.66 -0.11
N LEU A 111 -23.37 -6.70 -0.86
CA LEU A 111 -24.19 -5.80 -1.68
C LEU A 111 -24.96 -6.54 -2.77
N THR A 112 -24.34 -7.52 -3.44
CA THR A 112 -25.05 -8.33 -4.45
C THR A 112 -26.18 -9.14 -3.82
N GLN A 113 -25.98 -9.69 -2.62
CA GLN A 113 -27.02 -10.42 -1.88
C GLN A 113 -28.16 -9.50 -1.41
N ILE A 114 -27.86 -8.28 -0.99
CA ILE A 114 -28.89 -7.28 -0.63
C ILE A 114 -29.70 -6.90 -1.88
N SER A 115 -29.04 -6.74 -3.02
CA SER A 115 -29.67 -6.38 -4.30
C SER A 115 -30.64 -7.45 -4.81
N THR A 116 -30.33 -8.75 -4.60
CA THR A 116 -31.25 -9.84 -4.99
C THR A 116 -32.49 -9.92 -4.10
N VAL A 117 -32.39 -9.52 -2.82
CA VAL A 117 -33.52 -9.51 -1.88
C VAL A 117 -34.34 -8.23 -1.99
N MET A 118 -33.70 -7.11 -2.34
CA MET A 118 -34.35 -5.82 -2.48
C MET A 118 -33.99 -5.16 -3.82
N GLU A 119 -34.91 -5.27 -4.77
CA GLU A 119 -34.81 -4.76 -6.15
C GLU A 119 -34.55 -3.23 -6.23
N ARG A 120 -34.81 -2.49 -5.14
CA ARG A 120 -34.55 -1.04 -5.02
C ARG A 120 -33.08 -0.71 -4.70
N PHE A 121 -32.30 -1.67 -4.22
CA PHE A 121 -30.87 -1.50 -3.97
C PHE A 121 -30.12 -1.89 -5.24
N SER A 122 -29.83 -0.91 -6.10
CA SER A 122 -28.97 -1.16 -7.26
C SER A 122 -27.51 -1.07 -6.82
N SER A 123 -26.73 -2.11 -7.10
CA SER A 123 -25.27 -2.17 -6.90
C SER A 123 -24.50 -1.06 -7.63
N THR A 124 -25.14 -0.41 -8.61
CA THR A 124 -24.59 0.74 -9.34
C THR A 124 -24.52 2.04 -8.53
N LEU A 125 -25.24 2.14 -7.41
CA LEU A 125 -25.29 3.36 -6.58
C LEU A 125 -24.02 3.59 -5.76
N SER A 126 -23.14 2.60 -5.62
CA SER A 126 -21.96 2.68 -4.74
C SER A 126 -20.69 3.22 -5.40
N VAL A 127 -20.74 3.58 -6.70
CA VAL A 127 -19.60 4.21 -7.39
C VAL A 127 -19.64 5.72 -7.12
N HIS A 128 -19.36 6.11 -5.88
CA HIS A 128 -19.08 7.51 -5.58
C HIS A 128 -17.60 7.78 -5.86
N SER A 129 -17.33 8.49 -6.97
CA SER A 129 -16.01 9.02 -7.24
C SER A 129 -15.71 10.13 -6.23
N THR A 130 -14.92 9.81 -5.20
CA THR A 130 -14.42 10.82 -4.27
C THR A 130 -13.19 11.48 -4.89
N THR A 131 -13.37 12.70 -5.41
CA THR A 131 -12.24 13.54 -5.85
C THR A 131 -11.67 14.24 -4.63
N TYR A 132 -10.46 13.85 -4.22
CA TYR A 132 -9.74 14.52 -3.13
C TYR A 132 -8.84 15.61 -3.73
N PRO A 133 -9.18 16.92 -3.59
CA PRO A 133 -8.43 18.00 -4.24
C PRO A 133 -6.99 18.15 -3.75
N HIS A 134 -6.67 17.56 -2.59
CA HIS A 134 -5.34 17.58 -1.98
C HIS A 134 -4.50 16.34 -2.33
N VAL A 135 -5.08 15.31 -2.95
CA VAL A 135 -4.36 14.12 -3.39
C VAL A 135 -3.94 14.35 -4.83
N ALA A 136 -2.63 14.28 -5.08
CA ALA A 136 -2.11 14.39 -6.45
C ALA A 136 -2.79 13.32 -7.34
N PRO A 137 -3.27 13.68 -8.54
CA PRO A 137 -3.94 12.72 -9.42
C PRO A 137 -3.03 11.52 -9.68
N PRO A 138 -3.60 10.30 -9.81
CA PRO A 138 -2.82 9.09 -10.08
C PRO A 138 -1.92 9.33 -11.29
N ARG A 139 -0.60 9.27 -11.09
CA ARG A 139 0.35 9.30 -12.20
C ARG A 139 0.31 7.94 -12.88
N PHE A 140 -0.44 7.85 -13.98
CA PHE A 140 -0.33 6.72 -14.88
C PHE A 140 1.08 6.73 -15.49
N TYR A 141 1.96 5.87 -14.97
CA TYR A 141 3.15 5.48 -15.72
C TYR A 141 2.67 4.54 -16.82
N PRO A 142 2.81 4.89 -18.11
CA PRO A 142 2.51 3.95 -19.16
C PRO A 142 3.43 2.75 -19.01
N SER A 143 2.84 1.59 -18.72
CA SER A 143 3.56 0.33 -18.79
C SER A 143 4.06 0.17 -20.23
N PRO A 144 5.35 -0.12 -20.47
CA PRO A 144 5.87 -0.32 -21.82
C PRO A 144 5.34 -1.58 -22.52
N ALA A 145 4.33 -2.26 -21.95
CA ALA A 145 3.82 -3.54 -22.43
C ALA A 145 2.35 -3.55 -22.92
N SER A 146 1.71 -2.40 -23.16
CA SER A 146 0.38 -2.39 -23.83
C SER A 146 0.41 -1.60 -25.13
N THR A 147 0.83 -2.27 -26.20
CA THR A 147 0.69 -1.78 -27.57
C THR A 147 -0.79 -1.83 -27.99
N ALA A 148 -1.35 -0.64 -28.23
CA ALA A 148 -2.28 -0.33 -29.33
C ALA A 148 -3.77 -0.78 -29.32
N ALA A 149 -4.40 -1.20 -28.22
CA ALA A 149 -5.85 -1.54 -28.25
C ALA A 149 -6.79 -0.69 -27.36
N ASP A 150 -6.32 -0.08 -26.26
CA ASP A 150 -7.23 0.52 -25.26
C ASP A 150 -7.30 2.05 -25.25
N ALA A 151 -6.88 2.71 -26.33
CA ALA A 151 -6.92 4.17 -26.42
C ALA A 151 -8.33 4.77 -26.55
N SER A 152 -9.37 3.94 -26.78
CA SER A 152 -10.72 4.43 -27.07
C SER A 152 -11.61 4.67 -25.83
N ALA A 153 -11.22 4.22 -24.64
CA ALA A 153 -12.06 4.34 -23.44
C ALA A 153 -11.76 5.55 -22.55
N CYS A 154 -10.65 6.26 -22.76
CA CYS A 154 -10.15 7.28 -21.81
C CYS A 154 -10.54 8.74 -22.14
N LEU A 155 -11.28 9.00 -23.22
CA LEU A 155 -11.53 10.36 -23.71
C LEU A 155 -12.88 10.99 -23.30
N LEU A 156 -13.67 10.38 -22.41
CA LEU A 156 -15.02 10.86 -22.08
C LEU A 156 -15.25 11.40 -20.66
N LEU A 157 -14.21 11.81 -19.94
CA LEU A 157 -14.41 12.55 -18.68
C LEU A 157 -13.52 13.79 -18.58
N VAL A 158 -13.84 14.79 -19.41
CA VAL A 158 -13.55 16.19 -19.12
C VAL A 158 -14.90 16.92 -19.07
N PRO A 159 -15.37 17.36 -17.89
CA PRO A 159 -16.47 18.32 -17.84
C PRO A 159 -15.90 19.74 -17.92
N THR A 160 -16.44 20.53 -18.87
CA THR A 160 -16.55 21.98 -18.75
C THR A 160 -17.48 22.37 -17.61
#